data_AF-A0A2E6C079-F1
#
_entry.id   AF-A0A2E6C079-F1
#
_cell.length_a   1.000
_cell.length_b   1.000
_cell.length_c   1.000
_cell.angle_alpha   90.00
_cell.angle_beta   90.00
_cell.angle_gamma   90.00
#
_symmetry.space_group_name_H-M   'P 1'
#
loop_
_entity.id
_entity.type
_entity.pdbx_description
1 polymer ?
#
loop_
_entity_poly.entity_id
_entity_poly.type
_entity_poly.pdbx_seq_one_letter_code
_entity_poly.pdbx_strand_id
1 'polypeptide(L)'
;MRQPTSSWRLLVLAALLPILVLVAIDVSLDNNSHPESFKRFGNAVLTSYIIVGLILIGNLFFYADSRHRPSAPFVGMFFALAIGMLIAWALISQDDLLLEANSGLRAQMLSNVVHLLVSGTAMLVASLLAVGFTFAAITGRERRILFEEE
;
A
#
# COMPACT_ATOMS: atom_id res chain seq x y z
N MET A 1 -24.45 -24.13 -22.92
CA MET A 1 -24.25 -22.79 -22.32
C MET A 1 -22.75 -22.49 -22.27
N ARG A 2 -22.24 -21.48 -22.99
CA ARG A 2 -20.82 -21.10 -22.94
C ARG A 2 -20.56 -20.34 -21.63
N GLN A 3 -19.65 -20.82 -20.79
CA GLN A 3 -19.23 -20.08 -19.61
C GLN A 3 -18.51 -18.80 -20.09
N PRO A 4 -18.90 -17.59 -19.65
CA PRO A 4 -18.13 -16.40 -19.93
C PRO A 4 -16.85 -16.47 -19.08
N THR A 5 -15.76 -16.94 -19.69
CA THR A 5 -14.44 -16.85 -19.05
C THR A 5 -14.04 -15.38 -19.05
N SER A 6 -13.73 -14.84 -17.87
CA SER A 6 -13.21 -13.48 -17.77
C SER A 6 -11.92 -13.39 -18.57
N SER A 7 -11.91 -12.54 -19.59
CA SER A 7 -10.73 -12.30 -20.41
C SER A 7 -9.63 -11.71 -19.52
N TRP A 8 -8.45 -12.33 -19.51
CA TRP A 8 -7.26 -11.80 -18.80
C TRP A 8 -7.02 -10.31 -19.08
N ARG A 9 -7.32 -9.85 -20.30
CA ARG A 9 -7.21 -8.43 -20.67
C ARG A 9 -8.16 -7.54 -19.87
N LEU A 10 -9.37 -8.01 -19.57
CA LEU A 10 -10.33 -7.29 -18.72
C LEU A 10 -9.87 -7.26 -17.26
N LEU A 11 -9.22 -8.30 -16.76
CA LEU A 11 -8.66 -8.32 -15.41
C LEU A 11 -7.50 -7.32 -15.27
N VAL A 12 -6.59 -7.30 -16.23
CA VAL A 12 -5.49 -6.31 -16.28
C VAL A 12 -6.05 -4.89 -16.41
N LEU A 13 -7.05 -4.69 -17.28
CA LEU A 13 -7.72 -3.40 -17.41
C LEU A 13 -8.36 -2.98 -16.09
N ALA A 14 -9.12 -3.86 -15.44
CA ALA A 14 -9.78 -3.57 -14.17
C ALA A 14 -8.79 -3.22 -13.05
N ALA A 15 -7.62 -3.87 -13.03
CA ALA A 15 -6.56 -3.55 -12.08
C ALA A 15 -5.90 -2.18 -12.33
N LEU A 16 -5.73 -1.80 -13.60
CA LEU A 16 -5.08 -0.54 -13.98
C LEU A 16 -6.03 0.66 -14.04
N LEU A 17 -7.33 0.42 -14.29
CA LEU A 17 -8.34 1.45 -14.43
C LEU A 17 -8.35 2.47 -13.28
N PRO A 18 -8.31 2.10 -11.98
CA PRO A 18 -8.27 3.09 -10.91
C PRO A 18 -7.02 3.97 -10.97
N ILE A 19 -5.86 3.43 -11.34
CA ILE A 19 -4.61 4.20 -11.50
C ILE A 19 -4.75 5.16 -12.69
N LEU A 20 -5.25 4.67 -13.82
CA LEU A 20 -5.45 5.48 -15.03
C LEU A 20 -6.46 6.62 -14.80
N VAL A 21 -7.52 6.37 -14.03
CA VAL A 21 -8.49 7.41 -13.66
C VAL A 21 -7.83 8.49 -12.81
N LEU A 22 -7.00 8.12 -11.82
CA LEU A 22 -6.27 9.11 -11.02
C LEU A 22 -5.29 9.94 -11.87
N VAL A 23 -4.55 9.28 -12.77
CA VAL A 23 -3.64 9.98 -13.71
C VAL A 23 -4.42 10.89 -14.65
N ALA A 24 -5.58 10.47 -15.16
CA ALA A 24 -6.40 11.28 -16.03
C ALA A 24 -6.94 12.52 -15.32
N ILE A 25 -7.39 12.38 -14.06
CA ILE A 25 -7.83 13.51 -13.22
C ILE A 25 -6.67 14.48 -13.01
N ASP A 26 -5.49 13.97 -12.63
CA ASP A 26 -4.29 14.77 -12.39
C ASP A 26 -3.89 15.59 -13.63
N VAL A 27 -3.77 14.95 -14.79
CA VAL A 27 -3.44 15.63 -16.06
C VAL A 27 -4.52 16.64 -16.47
N SER A 28 -5.79 16.40 -16.14
CA SER A 28 -6.89 17.30 -16.50
C SER A 28 -6.95 18.60 -15.69
N LEU A 29 -6.29 18.64 -14.52
CA LEU A 29 -6.38 19.75 -13.58
C LEU A 29 -5.28 20.83 -13.74
N ASP A 30 -4.53 20.77 -14.84
CA ASP A 30 -3.37 21.63 -15.15
C ASP A 30 -2.28 21.60 -14.07
N ASN A 31 -1.20 20.86 -14.38
CA ASN A 31 -0.17 20.48 -13.44
C ASN A 31 1.03 21.42 -13.51
N ASN A 32 1.08 22.39 -12.59
CA ASN A 32 2.39 22.83 -12.09
C ASN A 32 2.92 21.75 -11.16
N SER A 33 3.55 20.70 -11.72
CA SER A 33 4.25 19.69 -10.95
C SER A 33 5.28 20.40 -10.06
N HIS A 34 5.02 20.41 -8.75
CA HIS A 34 5.91 21.08 -7.81
C HIS A 34 7.31 20.46 -7.91
N PRO A 35 8.40 21.26 -7.98
CA PRO A 35 9.77 20.74 -8.07
C PRO A 35 10.14 19.77 -6.92
N GLU A 36 9.45 19.91 -5.78
CA GLU A 36 9.65 19.10 -4.57
C GLU A 36 8.82 17.80 -4.55
N SER A 37 7.94 17.56 -5.54
CA SER A 37 7.05 16.38 -5.55
C SER A 37 7.79 15.06 -5.51
N PHE A 38 8.93 14.95 -6.22
CA PHE A 38 9.74 13.73 -6.19
C PHE A 38 10.40 13.51 -4.83
N LYS A 39 10.89 14.59 -4.19
CA LYS A 39 11.48 14.52 -2.83
C LYS A 39 10.43 14.07 -1.81
N ARG A 40 9.22 14.65 -1.87
CA ARG A 40 8.06 14.26 -1.05
C ARG A 40 7.71 12.78 -1.21
N PHE A 41 7.64 12.31 -2.46
CA PHE A 41 7.37 10.91 -2.76
C PHE A 41 8.43 9.98 -2.17
N GLY A 42 9.72 10.25 -2.43
CA GLY A 42 10.81 9.44 -1.91
C GLY A 42 10.80 9.36 -0.38
N ASN A 43 10.57 10.49 0.30
CA ASN A 43 10.51 10.53 1.75
C ASN A 43 9.29 9.78 2.31
N ALA A 44 8.12 9.91 1.68
CA ALA A 44 6.92 9.17 2.07
C ALA A 44 7.09 7.64 1.89
N VAL A 45 7.70 7.22 0.78
CA VAL A 45 8.00 5.80 0.50
C VAL A 45 8.97 5.25 1.55
N LEU A 46 10.03 5.99 1.86
CA LEU A 46 11.04 5.53 2.82
C LEU A 46 10.52 5.48 4.26
N THR A 47 9.72 6.48 4.64
CA THR A 47 9.04 6.51 5.94
C THR A 47 8.08 5.33 6.08
N SER A 48 7.27 5.06 5.04
CA SER A 48 6.33 3.94 5.06
C SER A 48 7.03 2.57 5.08
N TYR A 49 8.13 2.41 4.34
CA TYR A 49 8.96 1.21 4.39
C TYR A 49 9.44 0.89 5.81
N ILE A 50 9.99 1.89 6.52
CA ILE A 50 10.51 1.71 7.88
C ILE A 50 9.37 1.37 8.85
N ILE A 51 8.27 2.12 8.83
CA ILE A 51 7.15 1.92 9.76
C ILE A 51 6.50 0.55 9.54
N VAL A 52 6.19 0.20 8.30
CA VAL A 52 5.57 -1.09 7.96
C VAL A 52 6.52 -2.24 8.27
N GLY A 53 7.81 -2.09 7.96
CA GLY A 53 8.81 -3.11 8.29
C GLY A 53 8.92 -3.37 9.79
N LEU A 54 8.86 -2.32 10.64
CA LEU A 54 8.82 -2.48 12.10
C LEU A 54 7.59 -3.27 12.56
N ILE A 55 6.41 -2.94 12.03
CA ILE A 55 5.16 -3.66 12.33
C ILE A 55 5.29 -5.14 11.94
N LEU A 56 5.82 -5.42 10.74
CA LEU A 56 5.96 -6.79 10.26
C LEU A 56 6.98 -7.59 11.07
N ILE A 57 8.09 -6.98 11.51
CA ILE A 57 9.03 -7.64 12.43
C ILE A 57 8.34 -7.99 13.75
N GLY A 58 7.58 -7.05 14.32
CA GLY A 58 6.80 -7.30 15.53
C GLY A 58 5.81 -8.45 15.34
N ASN A 59 5.07 -8.45 14.23
CA ASN A 59 4.13 -9.52 13.89
C ASN A 59 4.83 -10.88 13.78
N LEU A 60 5.96 -10.91 13.06
CA LEU A 60 6.75 -12.11 12.92
C LEU A 60 7.24 -12.59 14.29
N PHE A 61 7.57 -11.67 15.22
CA PHE A 61 8.19 -11.97 16.53
C PHE A 61 7.26 -12.80 17.36
N PHE A 62 6.02 -12.31 17.49
CA PHE A 62 4.95 -13.05 18.13
C PHE A 62 4.60 -14.36 17.41
N TYR A 63 4.67 -14.38 16.07
CA TYR A 63 4.38 -15.59 15.30
C TYR A 63 5.40 -16.72 15.51
N ALA A 64 6.70 -16.41 15.48
CA ALA A 64 7.74 -17.43 15.60
C ALA A 64 7.88 -17.95 17.03
N ASP A 65 7.72 -17.07 18.02
CA ASP A 65 7.67 -17.43 19.45
C ASP A 65 6.50 -18.39 19.71
N SER A 66 5.30 -18.05 19.19
CA SER A 66 4.11 -18.91 19.30
C SER A 66 4.26 -20.30 18.67
N ARG A 67 5.13 -20.46 17.66
CA ARG A 67 5.24 -21.70 16.87
C ARG A 67 6.59 -22.44 16.99
N HIS A 68 7.50 -22.00 17.86
CA HIS A 68 8.87 -22.55 17.96
C HIS A 68 9.56 -22.69 16.58
N ARG A 69 9.33 -21.72 15.68
CA ARG A 69 9.81 -21.75 14.29
C ARG A 69 11.21 -21.12 14.20
N PRO A 70 12.01 -21.48 13.17
CA PRO A 70 13.36 -20.94 13.03
C PRO A 70 13.32 -19.41 12.89
N SER A 71 14.22 -18.74 13.60
CA SER A 71 14.32 -17.28 13.67
C SER A 71 14.93 -16.64 12.40
N ALA A 72 15.29 -17.43 11.38
CA ALA A 72 15.92 -16.95 10.16
C ALA A 72 15.16 -15.81 9.45
N PRO A 73 13.81 -15.80 9.36
CA PRO A 73 13.07 -14.69 8.75
C PRO A 73 13.21 -13.36 9.52
N PHE A 74 13.45 -13.38 10.84
CA PHE A 74 13.72 -12.16 11.60
C PHE A 74 15.01 -11.50 11.19
N VAL A 75 16.05 -12.31 11.05
CA VAL A 75 17.38 -11.83 10.74
C VAL A 75 17.33 -11.12 9.40
N GLY A 76 16.70 -11.73 8.38
CA GLY A 76 16.51 -11.12 7.06
C GLY A 76 15.73 -9.80 7.12
N MET A 77 14.62 -9.75 7.86
CA MET A 77 13.83 -8.53 7.99
C MET A 77 14.53 -7.44 8.80
N PHE A 78 15.27 -7.81 9.83
CA PHE A 78 16.07 -6.89 10.64
C PHE A 78 17.16 -6.24 9.78
N PHE A 79 17.87 -7.02 8.97
CA PHE A 79 18.85 -6.48 8.02
C PHE A 79 18.20 -5.59 6.96
N ALA A 80 17.05 -5.98 6.42
CA ALA A 80 16.31 -5.15 5.47
C ALA A 80 15.93 -3.79 6.08
N LEU A 81 15.40 -3.78 7.32
CA LEU A 81 15.10 -2.55 8.05
C LEU A 81 16.35 -1.71 8.34
N ALA A 82 17.46 -2.35 8.76
CA ALA A 82 18.71 -1.65 9.02
C ALA A 82 19.24 -0.97 7.75
N ILE A 83 19.19 -1.65 6.60
CA ILE A 83 19.55 -1.08 5.30
C ILE A 83 18.61 0.08 4.96
N GLY A 84 17.29 -0.06 5.13
CA GLY A 84 16.35 1.04 4.89
C GLY A 84 16.59 2.26 5.77
N MET A 85 16.91 2.06 7.05
CA MET A 85 17.30 3.15 7.95
C MET A 85 18.61 3.80 7.55
N LEU A 86 19.62 3.04 7.08
CA LEU A 86 20.87 3.59 6.56
C LEU A 86 20.65 4.40 5.29
N ILE A 87 19.82 3.91 4.37
CA ILE A 87 19.42 4.64 3.16
C ILE A 87 18.71 5.94 3.56
N ALA A 88 17.78 5.89 4.51
CA ALA A 88 17.11 7.08 5.03
C ALA A 88 18.08 8.08 5.61
N TRP A 89 19.00 7.62 6.46
CA TRP A 89 20.03 8.47 7.03
C TRP A 89 20.93 9.09 5.96
N ALA A 90 21.41 8.31 4.98
CA ALA A 90 22.28 8.79 3.91
C ALA A 90 21.57 9.81 3.00
N LEU A 91 20.31 9.55 2.62
CA LEU A 91 19.55 10.44 1.75
C LEU A 91 19.10 11.72 2.48
N ILE A 92 18.79 11.64 3.78
CA ILE A 92 18.47 12.81 4.61
C ILE A 92 19.72 13.65 4.91
N SER A 93 20.89 13.02 5.07
CA SER A 93 22.17 13.73 5.29
C SER A 93 22.60 14.57 4.07
N GLN A 94 22.03 14.30 2.91
CA GLN A 94 22.13 15.18 1.76
C GLN A 94 20.97 16.18 1.84
N ASP A 95 21.22 17.34 2.46
CA ASP A 95 20.22 18.36 2.81
C ASP A 95 19.24 18.73 1.68
N ASP A 96 19.64 18.59 0.41
CA ASP A 96 18.81 18.94 -0.74
C ASP A 96 18.06 17.75 -1.37
N LEU A 97 18.33 16.51 -0.96
CA LEU A 97 17.83 15.34 -1.70
C LEU A 97 16.44 14.86 -1.24
N LEU A 98 16.16 14.92 0.07
CA LEU A 98 14.86 14.49 0.64
C LEU A 98 14.21 15.51 1.58
N LEU A 99 14.98 16.47 2.10
CA LEU A 99 14.44 17.53 2.92
C LEU A 99 13.86 18.63 2.04
N GLU A 100 12.68 19.11 2.42
CA GLU A 100 12.05 20.23 1.75
C GLU A 100 12.70 21.54 2.24
N ALA A 101 12.96 22.47 1.32
CA ALA A 101 13.78 23.68 1.56
C ALA A 101 13.36 24.57 2.75
N ASN A 102 12.15 24.39 3.30
CA ASN A 102 11.62 25.14 4.45
C ASN A 102 11.03 24.26 5.57
N SER A 103 11.25 22.94 5.55
CA SER A 103 10.70 22.04 6.57
C SER A 103 11.81 21.43 7.42
N GLY A 104 11.68 21.48 8.75
CA GLY A 104 12.57 20.75 9.64
C GLY A 104 12.36 19.24 9.54
N LEU A 105 13.44 18.47 9.65
CA LEU A 105 13.45 16.99 9.59
C LEU A 105 12.38 16.33 10.47
N ARG A 106 12.16 16.83 11.68
CA ARG A 106 11.14 16.29 12.62
C ARG A 106 9.71 16.54 12.12
N ALA A 107 9.46 17.71 11.54
CA ALA A 107 8.14 18.09 11.04
C ALA A 107 7.76 17.26 9.81
N GLN A 108 8.73 17.03 8.91
CA GLN A 108 8.51 16.24 7.70
C GLN A 108 8.26 14.75 8.04
N MET A 109 9.04 14.18 8.96
CA MET A 109 8.78 12.80 9.43
C MET A 109 7.40 12.68 10.07
N LEU A 110 7.01 13.62 10.94
CA LEU A 110 5.69 13.62 11.56
C LEU A 110 4.57 13.70 10.52
N SER A 111 4.70 14.60 9.52
CA SER A 111 3.73 14.73 8.44
C SER A 111 3.60 13.44 7.62
N ASN A 112 4.71 12.78 7.29
CA ASN A 112 4.68 11.52 6.56
C ASN A 112 4.02 10.40 7.37
N VAL A 113 4.26 10.33 8.69
CA VAL A 113 3.58 9.38 9.58
C VAL A 113 2.08 9.64 9.60
N VAL A 114 1.67 10.90 9.76
CA VAL A 114 0.24 11.26 9.76
C VAL A 114 -0.40 10.91 8.42
N HIS A 115 0.23 11.25 7.30
CA HIS A 115 -0.26 10.88 5.97
C HIS A 115 -0.37 9.36 5.81
N LEU A 116 0.64 8.60 6.24
CA LEU A 116 0.60 7.14 6.20
C LEU A 116 -0.57 6.56 7.01
N LEU A 117 -0.83 7.09 8.21
CA LEU A 117 -1.96 6.65 9.04
C LEU A 117 -3.31 6.97 8.39
N VAL A 118 -3.47 8.18 7.86
CA VAL A 118 -4.70 8.61 7.19
C VAL A 118 -4.94 7.80 5.92
N SER A 119 -3.95 7.68 5.04
CA SER A 119 -4.07 6.90 3.80
C SER A 119 -4.24 5.41 4.09
N GLY A 120 -3.54 4.88 5.09
CA GLY A 120 -3.68 3.49 5.54
C GLY A 120 -5.09 3.20 6.06
N THR A 121 -5.68 4.14 6.83
CA THR A 121 -7.07 4.02 7.30
C THR A 121 -8.06 4.08 6.14
N ALA A 122 -7.85 4.99 5.18
CA ALA A 122 -8.68 5.07 3.97
C ALA A 122 -8.62 3.76 3.16
N MET A 123 -7.42 3.19 2.98
CA MET A 123 -7.24 1.89 2.33
C MET A 123 -7.93 0.75 3.08
N LEU A 124 -7.87 0.75 4.42
CA LEU A 124 -8.55 -0.25 5.24
C LEU A 124 -10.06 -0.18 5.04
N VAL A 125 -10.65 1.01 5.11
CA VAL A 125 -12.09 1.22 4.87
C VAL A 125 -12.46 0.78 3.45
N ALA A 126 -11.68 1.18 2.44
CA ALA A 126 -11.90 0.75 1.06
C ALA A 126 -11.85 -0.78 0.91
N SER A 127 -10.93 -1.45 1.61
CA SER A 127 -10.81 -2.91 1.60
C SER A 127 -12.03 -3.57 2.25
N LEU A 128 -12.49 -3.07 3.40
CA LEU A 128 -13.71 -3.57 4.06
C LEU A 128 -14.94 -3.42 3.16
N LEU A 129 -15.09 -2.27 2.50
CA LEU A 129 -16.17 -2.04 1.55
C LEU A 129 -16.08 -2.99 0.36
N ALA A 130 -14.91 -3.14 -0.26
CA ALA A 130 -14.71 -4.05 -1.38
C ALA A 130 -15.04 -5.51 -1.03
N VAL A 131 -14.59 -5.98 0.13
CA VAL A 131 -14.92 -7.32 0.64
C VAL A 131 -16.42 -7.44 0.93
N GLY A 132 -17.03 -6.46 1.59
CA GLY A 132 -18.45 -6.43 1.89
C GLY A 132 -19.33 -6.46 0.64
N PHE A 133 -18.99 -5.66 -0.38
CA PHE A 133 -19.66 -5.67 -1.68
C PHE A 133 -19.52 -7.02 -2.38
N THR A 134 -18.34 -7.61 -2.34
CA THR A 134 -18.11 -8.94 -2.92
C THR A 134 -19.00 -9.99 -2.24
N PHE A 135 -19.08 -9.96 -0.91
CA PHE A 135 -19.93 -10.88 -0.15
C PHE A 135 -21.41 -10.68 -0.49
N ALA A 136 -21.88 -9.43 -0.51
CA ALA A 136 -23.25 -9.09 -0.88
C ALA A 136 -23.59 -9.56 -2.31
N ALA A 137 -22.67 -9.41 -3.27
CA ALA A 137 -22.86 -9.87 -4.64
C ALA A 137 -22.95 -11.39 -4.76
N ILE A 138 -22.20 -12.14 -3.94
CA ILE A 138 -22.25 -13.61 -3.92
C ILE A 138 -23.55 -14.10 -3.27
N THR A 139 -23.94 -13.54 -2.12
CA THR A 139 -25.10 -14.00 -1.35
C THR A 139 -26.44 -13.50 -1.91
N GLY A 140 -26.44 -12.36 -2.61
CA GLY A 140 -27.64 -11.77 -3.20
C GLY A 140 -28.10 -12.39 -4.53
N ARG A 141 -27.39 -13.40 -5.06
CA ARG A 141 -27.77 -14.07 -6.31
C ARG A 141 -28.99 -14.98 -6.07
N GLU A 142 -30.04 -14.82 -6.88
CA GLU A 142 -31.23 -15.68 -6.85
C GLU A 142 -30.84 -17.17 -6.92
N ARG A 143 -31.47 -18.00 -6.08
CA ARG A 143 -31.28 -19.46 -6.12
C ARG A 143 -31.68 -19.98 -7.50
N ARG A 144 -30.69 -20.39 -8.30
CA ARG A 144 -30.95 -21.21 -9.48
C ARG A 144 -31.42 -22.59 -9.02
N ILE A 145 -32.60 -22.99 -9.50
CA ILE A 145 -33.07 -24.37 -9.42
C ILE A 145 -32.11 -25.17 -10.30
N LEU A 146 -31.32 -26.05 -9.69
CA LEU A 146 -30.27 -26.82 -10.37
C LEU A 146 -30.80 -28.09 -11.02
N PHE A 147 -31.98 -28.54 -10.62
CA PHE A 147 -32.66 -29.73 -11.12
C PHE A 147 -34.17 -29.45 -11.16
N GLU A 148 -34.77 -29.54 -12.34
CA GLU A 148 -36.22 -29.77 -12.47
C GLU A 148 -36.44 -31.26 -12.22
N GLU A 149 -37.24 -31.59 -11.20
CA GLU A 149 -37.69 -32.97 -10.98
C GLU A 149 -38.66 -33.33 -12.12
N GLU A 150 -38.21 -34.22 -13.03
CA GLU A 150 -39.07 -34.96 -13.96
C GLU A 150 -39.67 -36.19 -13.28
#